data_AF-A0A536CMR4-F1
#
_entry.id   AF-A0A536CMR4-F1
#
_cell.length_a   1.000
_cell.length_b   1.000
_cell.length_c   1.000
_cell.angle_alpha   90.00
_cell.angle_beta   90.00
_cell.angle_gamma   90.00
#
_symmetry.space_group_name_H-M   'P 1'
#
loop_
_entity.id
_entity.type
_entity.pdbx_description
1 polymer ?
#
loop_
_entity_poly.entity_id
_entity_poly.type
_entity_poly.pdbx_seq_one_letter_code
_entity_poly.pdbx_strand_id
1 'polypeptide(L)' 'MRFLIWGAGAIGGTIGAHLARAGHEITLV' A
#
# COMPACT_ATOMS: atom_id res chain seq x y z
N MET A 1 8.14 1.72 8.37
CA MET A 1 8.18 0.31 7.92
C MET A 1 7.97 0.28 6.41
N ARG A 2 8.53 -0.71 5.71
CA ARG A 2 8.39 -0.84 4.24
C ARG A 2 7.46 -2.00 3.90
N PHE A 3 6.43 -1.75 3.08
CA PHE A 3 5.44 -2.76 2.70
C PHE A 3 5.43 -2.99 1.20
N LEU A 4 5.37 -4.26 0.80
CA LEU A 4 5.06 -4.67 -0.57
C LEU A 4 3.61 -5.16 -0.58
N ILE A 5 2.78 -4.57 -1.44
CA ILE A 5 1.42 -5.03 -1.68
C ILE A 5 1.39 -5.62 -3.08
N TRP A 6 1.21 -6.94 -3.15
CA TRP A 6 1.06 -7.67 -4.41
C TRP A 6 -0.42 -7.81 -4.75
N GLY A 7 -0.89 -6.98 -5.67
CA GLY A 7 -2.29 -6.84 -6.09
C GLY A 7 -2.83 -5.42 -5.85
N ALA A 8 -2.47 -4.46 -6.70
CA ALA A 8 -2.95 -3.07 -6.65
C ALA A 8 -4.44 -2.84 -7.02
N GLY A 9 -5.29 -3.86 -6.93
CA GLY A 9 -6.74 -3.76 -7.15
C GLY A 9 -7.47 -3.01 -6.02
N ALA A 10 -8.81 -3.02 -6.02
CA ALA A 10 -9.62 -2.22 -5.10
C ALA A 10 -9.20 -2.33 -3.61
N ILE A 11 -8.89 -3.55 -3.16
CA ILE A 11 -8.46 -3.80 -1.78
C ILE A 11 -7.01 -3.33 -1.57
N GLY A 12 -6.07 -3.78 -2.41
CA GLY A 12 -4.66 -3.42 -2.26
C GLY A 12 -4.40 -1.91 -2.41
N GLY A 13 -5.14 -1.23 -3.27
CA GLY A 13 -5.12 0.23 -3.40
C GLY A 13 -5.65 0.93 -2.15
N THR A 14 -6.73 0.43 -1.55
CA THR A 14 -7.28 0.99 -0.29
C THR A 14 -6.27 0.85 0.85
N ILE A 15 -5.68 -0.33 1.00
CA ILE A 15 -4.65 -0.60 2.01
C ILE A 15 -3.40 0.24 1.75
N GLY A 16 -2.93 0.28 0.51
CA GLY A 16 -1.76 1.07 0.11
C GLY A 16 -1.93 2.56 0.36
N ALA A 17 -3.11 3.12 0.05
CA ALA A 17 -3.43 4.51 0.32
C ALA A 17 -3.45 4.82 1.82
N HIS A 18 -4.01 3.91 2.63
CA HIS A 18 -4.02 4.07 4.08
C HIS A 18 -2.59 4.05 4.66
N LEU A 19 -1.77 3.09 4.23
CA LEU A 19 -0.39 2.93 4.70
C LEU A 19 0.52 4.09 4.22
N ALA A 20 0.37 4.55 2.98
CA ALA A 20 1.06 5.72 2.47
C ALA A 20 0.73 6.97 3.31
N ARG A 21 -0.56 7.17 3.63
CA ARG A 21 -1.01 8.27 4.50
C ARG A 21 -0.46 8.19 5.91
N ALA A 22 -0.21 6.99 6.44
CA ALA A 22 0.42 6.80 7.74
C ALA A 22 1.94 7.03 7.73
N GLY A 23 2.53 7.42 6.59
CA GLY A 23 3.97 7.70 6.45
C GLY A 23 4.81 6.44 6.26
N HIS A 24 4.20 5.33 5.82
CA HIS A 24 4.94 4.12 5.48
C HIS A 24 5.41 4.16 4.02
N GLU A 25 6.60 3.61 3.80
CA GLU A 25 7.12 3.39 2.46
C GLU A 25 6.44 2.16 1.88
N ILE A 26 5.77 2.31 0.74
CA ILE A 26 4.97 1.25 0.13
C ILE A 26 5.31 1.09 -1.35
N THR A 27 5.35 -0.17 -1.79
CA THR A 27 5.44 -0.54 -3.20
C THR A 27 4.21 -1.37 -3.54
N LEU A 28 3.46 -0.93 -4.55
CA LEU A 28 2.30 -1.64 -5.09
C LEU A 28 2.74 -2.37 -6.35
N VAL A 29 2.41 -3.67 -6.43
CA VAL A 29 2.60 -4.52 -7.62
C VAL A 29 1.25 -5.01 -8.12
#